data_AF-A0A5E4IPM5-F1
#
_entry.id   AF-A0A5E4IPM5-F1
#
_cell.length_a   1.000
_cell.length_b   1.000
_cell.length_c   1.000
_cell.angle_alpha   90.00
_cell.angle_beta   90.00
_cell.angle_gamma   90.00
#
_symmetry.space_group_name_H-M   'P 1'
#
loop_
_entity.id
_entity.type
_entity.pdbx_description
1 polymer ?
#
loop_
_entity_poly.entity_id
_entity_poly.type
_entity_poly.pdbx_seq_one_letter_code
_entity_poly.pdbx_strand_id
1 'polypeptide(L)' 'MDKDLNFYIYDVAPRIGGGTNVHMAVGHPYGNALWRTNMSTGRRLARETRIALENDCLDRIVT' A
#
# COMPACT_ATOMS: atom_id res chain seq x y z
N MET A 1 -16.12 -11.86 6.49
CA MET A 1 -15.73 -13.22 6.88
C MET A 1 -16.88 -13.77 7.68
N ASP A 2 -17.45 -14.90 7.29
CA ASP A 2 -18.50 -15.54 8.08
C ASP A 2 -17.90 -16.30 9.28
N LYS A 3 -18.75 -16.94 10.08
CA LYS A 3 -18.34 -17.77 11.23
C LYS A 3 -17.44 -18.96 10.85
N ASP A 4 -17.47 -19.37 9.57
CA ASP A 4 -16.74 -20.52 9.03
C ASP A 4 -15.48 -20.06 8.28
N LEU A 5 -15.06 -18.81 8.47
CA LEU A 5 -13.88 -18.18 7.86
C LEU A 5 -13.95 -18.00 6.34
N ASN A 6 -15.14 -18.09 5.73
CA ASN A 6 -15.30 -17.80 4.31
C ASN A 6 -15.27 -16.28 4.07
N PHE A 7 -14.50 -15.86 3.05
CA PHE A 7 -14.42 -14.47 2.62
C PHE A 7 -15.44 -14.18 1.51
N TYR A 8 -16.22 -13.11 1.68
CA TYR A 8 -17.13 -12.59 0.67
C TYR A 8 -16.76 -11.15 0.41
N ILE A 9 -16.52 -10.81 -0.86
CA ILE A 9 -16.13 -9.47 -1.29
C ILE A 9 -17.37 -8.78 -1.83
N TYR A 10 -17.73 -7.65 -1.22
CA TYR A 10 -18.90 -6.85 -1.63
C TYR A 10 -18.52 -5.69 -2.57
N ASP A 11 -17.34 -5.10 -2.36
CA ASP A 11 -16.85 -3.97 -3.14
C ASP A 11 -15.31 -4.00 -3.19
N VAL A 12 -14.74 -3.40 -4.23
CA VAL A 12 -13.30 -3.32 -4.46
C VAL A 12 -12.92 -1.90 -4.87
N ALA A 13 -11.99 -1.30 -4.14
CA ALA A 13 -11.36 -0.04 -4.52
C ALA A 13 -10.05 -0.30 -5.28
N PRO A 14 -9.96 -0.01 -6.60
CA PRO A 14 -8.72 -0.18 -7.38
C PRO A 14 -7.71 0.96 -7.16
N ARG A 15 -7.74 1.58 -5.97
CA ARG A 15 -6.88 2.70 -5.56
C ARG A 15 -6.70 2.69 -4.06
N ILE A 16 -5.92 3.65 -3.53
CA ILE A 16 -5.79 3.83 -2.08
C ILE A 16 -7.18 4.07 -1.43
N GLY A 17 -7.51 3.23 -0.45
CA GLY A 17 -8.74 3.32 0.34
C GLY A 17 -8.53 4.09 1.64
N GLY A 18 -9.58 4.71 2.19
CA GLY A 18 -9.48 5.55 3.40
C GLY A 18 -8.96 4.81 4.64
N GLY A 19 -9.14 3.48 4.71
CA GLY A 19 -8.63 2.65 5.81
C GLY A 19 -7.11 2.70 5.98
N THR A 20 -6.35 3.11 4.95
CA THR A 20 -4.89 3.26 5.07
C THR A 20 -4.46 4.42 5.96
N ASN A 21 -5.35 5.38 6.26
CA ASN A 21 -5.02 6.59 7.03
C ASN A 21 -4.60 6.28 8.47
N VAL A 22 -5.12 5.22 9.08
CA VAL A 22 -4.77 4.80 10.44
C VAL A 22 -3.26 4.50 10.60
N HIS A 23 -2.58 4.21 9.49
CA HIS A 23 -1.16 3.86 9.45
C HIS A 23 -0.24 5.03 9.13
N MET A 24 -0.75 6.26 9.03
CA MET A 24 0.07 7.42 8.63
C MET A 24 1.14 7.77 9.67
N ALA A 25 0.85 7.64 10.97
CA ALA A 25 1.78 7.98 12.04
C ALA A 25 2.80 6.86 12.34
N VAL A 26 2.31 5.63 12.51
CA VAL A 26 3.11 4.49 12.99
C VAL A 26 3.46 3.47 11.90
N GLY A 27 2.90 3.62 10.70
CA GLY A 27 3.03 2.64 9.63
C GLY A 27 2.10 1.43 9.79
N HIS A 28 2.05 0.61 8.75
CA HIS A 28 1.29 -0.63 8.73
C HIS A 28 2.16 -1.77 9.29
N PRO A 29 1.71 -2.61 10.25
CA PRO A 29 2.54 -3.66 10.85
C PRO A 29 3.27 -4.56 9.83
N TYR A 30 2.56 -5.06 8.81
CA TYR A 30 3.17 -5.84 7.73
C TYR A 30 4.17 -5.04 6.88
N GLY A 31 3.87 -3.77 6.56
CA GLY A 31 4.80 -2.89 5.83
C GLY A 31 6.05 -2.60 6.64
N ASN A 32 5.91 -2.38 7.95
CA ASN A 32 7.01 -2.13 8.86
C ASN A 32 7.94 -3.32 8.97
N ALA A 33 7.40 -4.54 9.05
CA ALA A 33 8.20 -5.76 9.11
C ALA A 33 9.03 -5.95 7.82
N LEU A 34 8.43 -5.69 6.65
CA LEU A 34 9.10 -5.85 5.36
C LEU A 34 10.19 -4.79 5.12
N TRP A 35 9.88 -3.53 5.42
CA TRP A 35 10.74 -2.38 5.07
C TRP A 35 11.57 -1.85 6.24
N ARG A 36 11.42 -2.42 7.43
CA ARG A 36 12.11 -2.03 8.67
C ARG A 36 12.01 -0.53 8.96
N THR A 37 10.85 0.05 8.69
CA THR A 37 10.56 1.48 8.91
C THR A 37 9.05 1.69 9.00
N ASN A 38 8.60 2.78 9.62
CA ASN A 38 7.18 3.15 9.63
C ASN A 38 6.69 3.38 8.19
N MET A 39 6.03 2.39 7.62
CA MET A 39 5.62 2.35 6.22
C MET A 39 4.12 2.50 6.11
N SER A 40 3.67 3.70 5.73
CA SER A 40 2.29 3.93 5.29
C SER A 40 2.12 3.61 3.80
N THR A 41 0.88 3.43 3.34
CA THR A 41 0.60 3.22 1.91
C THR A 41 1.06 4.39 1.05
N GLY A 42 0.89 5.63 1.53
CA GLY A 42 1.40 6.82 0.83
C GLY A 42 2.93 6.84 0.73
N ARG A 43 3.63 6.48 1.81
CA ARG A 43 5.10 6.35 1.79
C ARG A 43 5.56 5.24 0.84
N ARG A 44 4.82 4.14 0.77
CA ARG A 44 5.09 3.04 -0.17
C ARG A 44 4.92 3.49 -1.62
N LEU A 45 3.88 4.25 -1.94
CA LEU A 45 3.65 4.81 -3.27
C LEU A 45 4.79 5.76 -3.67
N ALA A 46 5.16 6.70 -2.81
CA ALA A 46 6.28 7.62 -3.07
C ALA A 46 7.62 6.89 -3.26
N ARG A 47 7.85 5.79 -2.52
CA ARG A 47 9.02 4.93 -2.73
C ARG A 47 9.01 4.29 -4.12
N GLU A 48 7.86 3.86 -4.64
CA GLU A 48 7.77 3.29 -5.98
C GLU A 48 8.11 4.31 -7.05
N THR A 49 7.57 5.52 -6.94
CA THR A 49 7.91 6.63 -7.85
C THR A 49 9.41 6.90 -7.86
N ARG A 50 10.05 6.89 -6.68
CA ARG A 50 11.50 7.07 -6.58
C ARG A 50 12.28 5.92 -7.23
N ILE A 51 11.89 4.66 -6.99
CA ILE A 51 12.53 3.49 -7.63
C ILE A 51 12.40 3.56 -9.15
N ALA A 52 11.23 3.94 -9.67
CA ALA A 52 11.01 4.05 -11.11
C ALA A 52 11.85 5.16 -11.74
N LEU A 53 12.00 6.31 -11.05
CA LEU A 53 12.91 7.38 -11.46
C LEU A 53 14.37 6.93 -11.43
N GLU A 54 14.81 6.24 -10.38
CA GLU A 54 16.18 5.71 -10.22
C GLU A 54 16.53 4.66 -11.29
N ASN A 55 15.53 3.94 -11.83
CA ASN A 55 15.69 2.91 -12.85
C ASN A 55 15.26 3.36 -14.26
N ASP A 56 15.01 4.65 -14.47
CA ASP A 56 14.58 5.22 -15.76
C ASP A 56 13.39 4.48 -16.42
N CYS A 57 12.39 4.10 -15.60
CA CYS A 57 11.21 3.34 -16.06
C CYS A 57 9.89 3.91 -15.49
N LEU A 58 9.82 5.24 -15.37
CA LEU A 58 8.65 5.95 -14.86
C LEU A 58 7.39 5.71 -15.71
N ASP A 59 7.57 5.55 -17.02
CA ASP A 59 6.54 5.26 -18.02
C ASP A 59 5.71 4.00 -17.69
N ARG A 60 6.25 3.07 -16.90
CA ARG A 60 5.57 1.82 -16.52
C ARG A 60 4.52 1.99 -15.42
N ILE A 61 4.56 3.10 -14.67
CA ILE A 61 3.72 3.30 -13.48
C ILE A 61 2.80 4.53 -13.59
N VAL A 62 2.90 5.27 -14.70
CA VAL A 62 2.03 6.39 -15.03
C VAL A 62 1.24 6.06 -16.29
N THR A 63 0.06 6.64 -16.42
CA THR A 63 -0.84 6.50 -17.57
C THR A 63 -1.53 7.81 -17.84
#